data_AF-A0A2E5X5I1-F1
#
_entry.id   AF-A0A2E5X5I1-F1
#
_cell.length_a   1.000
_cell.length_b   1.000
_cell.length_c   1.000
_cell.angle_alpha   90.00
_cell.angle_beta   90.00
_cell.angle_gamma   90.00
#
_symmetry.space_group_name_H-M   'P 1'
#
loop_
_entity.id
_entity.type
_entity.pdbx_description
1 polymer ?
#
loop_
_entity_poly.entity_id
_entity_poly.type
_entity_poly.pdbx_seq_one_letter_code
_entity_poly.pdbx_strand_id
1 'polypeptide(L)'
;MQNGGGGGNRERILRGAVEPRGVGFRFPALTMFLQALLLLAPVPSGAPPRAPAPQGIAKPMDADTAPGVYLPEGPAQRAWASVGPATVPARRSPQPAAPGPAETWRLWGEGLATESAAQAAGQPASPQTRRALALFALDQGRALDAWGHLAACGADAAMLADLMPRFLPGTAAPAGPGGLPRPLPDGALLTPALPPRTPAARPGVLEWRSASLFGLRVGEASLALRVAVESTGVQVDVQHLSGGPARLRLRIPEPPGYEIRVEYVDWFRQDTLREPLDLKIEPGDRVHTFFGRFLARRSDQPVPLPGHMPAGLLQGGLRLVLSAGPDEQVAAALSELDAAARAIGHLLGIVVTASSEAPAQPSSAARPWSCTTVRIPPGSAGRRVLASIAAAIEARLLP
;
A
#
# COMPACT_ATOMS: atom_id res chain seq x y z
N MET A 1 45.41 54.36 8.71
CA MET A 1 46.82 54.32 8.24
C MET A 1 47.08 52.88 7.83
N GLN A 2 46.78 52.53 6.59
CA GLN A 2 47.69 52.53 5.43
C GLN A 2 48.90 51.60 5.60
N ASN A 3 49.02 50.74 4.59
CA ASN A 3 50.18 49.98 4.12
C ASN A 3 50.43 48.63 4.83
N GLY A 4 50.40 47.47 4.16
CA GLY A 4 50.44 47.20 2.72
C GLY A 4 51.65 46.36 2.37
N GLY A 5 51.41 45.33 1.54
CA GLY A 5 52.43 44.64 0.73
C GLY A 5 53.29 43.64 1.51
N GLY A 6 53.50 42.42 1.04
CA GLY A 6 53.30 41.87 -0.30
C GLY A 6 54.51 41.02 -0.68
N GLY A 7 54.24 39.90 -1.36
CA GLY A 7 55.21 39.10 -2.12
C GLY A 7 56.21 38.33 -1.26
N GLY A 8 56.27 36.99 -1.26
CA GLY A 8 56.07 36.07 -2.37
C GLY A 8 57.44 35.67 -2.93
N ASN A 9 57.84 34.40 -2.75
CA ASN A 9 58.41 33.59 -3.83
C ASN A 9 58.85 32.18 -3.39
N ARG A 10 58.39 31.21 -4.19
CA ARG A 10 59.12 30.10 -4.81
C ARG A 10 59.76 28.99 -3.96
N GLU A 11 59.15 27.82 -4.13
CA GLU A 11 59.72 26.57 -4.67
C GLU A 11 61.19 26.24 -4.34
N ARG A 12 61.43 25.07 -3.72
CA ARG A 12 61.95 23.83 -4.39
C ARG A 12 62.49 22.80 -3.39
N ILE A 13 62.07 21.54 -3.65
CA ILE A 13 62.91 20.33 -3.73
C ILE A 13 63.26 19.55 -2.43
N LEU A 14 62.55 18.42 -2.32
CA LEU A 14 63.00 17.01 -2.22
C LEU A 14 63.79 16.47 -0.99
N ARG A 15 63.31 15.28 -0.60
CA ARG A 15 63.98 14.09 -0.03
C ARG A 15 64.12 13.99 1.48
N GLY A 16 63.45 12.95 2.02
CA GLY A 16 63.68 12.40 3.34
C GLY A 16 62.70 11.25 3.61
N ALA A 17 62.96 10.10 3.00
CA ALA A 17 62.21 8.86 3.19
C ALA A 17 62.51 8.24 4.57
N VAL A 18 61.48 7.85 5.32
CA VAL A 18 61.52 6.74 6.29
C VAL A 18 60.13 6.08 6.31
N GLU A 19 60.05 4.87 5.75
CA GLU A 19 58.96 3.92 6.02
C GLU A 19 59.00 3.46 7.50
N PRO A 20 57.87 3.00 8.04
CA PRO A 20 57.83 1.56 8.27
C PRO A 20 56.55 0.89 7.76
N ARG A 21 56.76 -0.09 6.88
CA ARG A 21 56.28 -1.49 6.96
C ARG A 21 55.14 -1.73 7.98
N GLY A 22 53.94 -2.06 7.51
CA GLY A 22 53.50 -3.45 7.27
C GLY A 22 52.70 -3.91 8.49
N VAL A 23 51.40 -4.20 8.42
CA VAL A 23 50.72 -5.40 7.89
C VAL A 23 49.26 -4.96 7.63
N GLY A 24 48.57 -5.17 6.52
CA GLY A 24 48.59 -6.27 5.55
C GLY A 24 47.25 -7.00 5.64
N PHE A 25 46.28 -6.71 4.76
CA PHE A 25 45.36 -7.69 4.17
C PHE A 25 44.58 -7.01 3.03
N ARG A 26 44.99 -7.32 1.80
CA ARG A 26 44.22 -7.14 0.56
C ARG A 26 43.81 -8.53 0.08
N PHE A 27 42.57 -8.69 -0.38
CA PHE A 27 42.28 -9.46 -1.58
C PHE A 27 41.07 -8.88 -2.32
N PRO A 28 41.26 -8.32 -3.52
CA PRO A 28 40.21 -8.04 -4.49
C PRO A 28 40.16 -9.20 -5.51
N ALA A 29 39.27 -10.18 -5.33
CA ALA A 29 39.13 -11.28 -6.30
C ALA A 29 37.82 -12.08 -6.11
N LEU A 30 36.65 -11.43 -6.10
CA LEU A 30 35.36 -12.14 -6.13
C LEU A 30 34.28 -11.43 -6.97
N THR A 31 34.67 -10.51 -7.87
CA THR A 31 33.71 -9.68 -8.62
C THR A 31 33.85 -9.80 -10.14
N MET A 32 34.76 -10.65 -10.65
CA MET A 32 34.92 -10.85 -12.11
C MET A 32 34.81 -12.31 -12.58
N PHE A 33 34.49 -13.28 -11.71
CA PHE A 33 34.29 -14.68 -12.13
C PHE A 33 32.81 -15.12 -12.22
N LEU A 34 31.87 -14.28 -11.74
CA LEU A 34 30.42 -14.55 -11.76
C LEU A 34 29.68 -13.87 -12.93
N GLN A 35 30.37 -13.09 -13.76
CA GLN A 35 29.81 -12.43 -14.95
C GLN A 35 30.18 -13.12 -16.28
N ALA A 36 31.02 -14.17 -16.26
CA ALA A 36 31.47 -14.88 -17.46
C ALA A 36 30.92 -16.32 -17.59
N LEU A 37 29.99 -16.74 -16.72
CA LEU A 37 29.40 -18.11 -16.72
C LEU A 37 27.88 -18.11 -16.93
N LEU A 38 27.34 -17.05 -17.54
CA LEU A 38 25.92 -16.91 -17.89
C LEU A 38 25.67 -16.72 -19.40
N LEU A 39 26.66 -17.00 -20.27
CA LEU A 39 26.51 -16.82 -21.73
C LEU A 39 26.70 -18.06 -22.60
N LEU A 40 26.95 -19.26 -22.06
CA LEU A 40 27.09 -20.47 -22.89
C LEU A 40 26.60 -21.74 -22.18
N ALA A 41 25.28 -21.86 -21.99
CA ALA A 41 24.65 -23.16 -21.73
C ALA A 41 23.60 -23.46 -22.81
N PRO A 42 23.63 -24.63 -23.46
CA PRO A 42 22.66 -25.01 -24.48
C PRO A 42 21.27 -25.20 -23.87
N VAL A 43 20.26 -24.73 -24.61
CA VAL A 43 18.83 -24.87 -24.27
C VAL A 43 18.47 -26.36 -24.26
N PRO A 44 18.02 -26.95 -23.14
CA PRO A 44 17.34 -28.23 -23.19
C PRO A 44 15.97 -28.02 -23.82
N SER A 45 15.76 -28.64 -24.99
CA SER A 45 14.47 -28.76 -25.67
C SER A 45 13.54 -29.65 -24.85
N GLY A 46 12.95 -29.08 -23.80
CA GLY A 46 11.82 -29.63 -23.08
C GLY A 46 10.86 -28.50 -22.82
N ALA A 47 9.71 -28.51 -23.50
CA ALA A 47 8.67 -27.51 -23.27
C ALA A 47 8.33 -27.49 -21.77
N PRO A 48 8.44 -26.34 -21.07
CA PRO A 48 7.94 -26.27 -19.71
C PRO A 48 6.45 -26.64 -19.74
N PRO A 49 5.93 -27.36 -18.73
CA PRO A 49 4.49 -27.56 -18.63
C PRO A 49 3.85 -26.17 -18.70
N ARG A 50 2.97 -25.97 -19.68
CA ARG A 50 2.16 -24.75 -19.82
C ARG A 50 1.64 -24.42 -18.43
N ALA A 51 2.04 -23.27 -17.91
CA ALA A 51 1.34 -22.68 -16.77
C ALA A 51 -0.17 -22.75 -17.08
N PRO A 52 -1.01 -23.20 -16.15
CA PRO A 52 -2.44 -23.18 -16.37
C PRO A 52 -2.84 -21.76 -16.80
N ALA A 53 -3.67 -21.68 -17.84
CA ALA A 53 -4.23 -20.43 -18.33
C ALA A 53 -4.77 -19.59 -17.16
N PRO A 54 -4.66 -18.25 -17.19
CA PRO A 54 -5.07 -17.39 -16.08
C PRO A 54 -6.52 -17.67 -15.70
N GLN A 55 -6.72 -18.35 -14.56
CA GLN A 55 -8.02 -18.56 -13.95
C GLN A 55 -8.36 -17.30 -13.16
N GLY A 56 -9.30 -16.51 -13.70
CA GLY A 56 -9.67 -15.19 -13.19
C GLY A 56 -9.72 -14.13 -14.30
N ILE A 57 -10.26 -14.47 -15.47
CA ILE A 57 -10.38 -13.56 -16.61
C ILE A 57 -11.43 -12.51 -16.25
N ALA A 58 -11.01 -11.29 -15.92
CA ALA A 58 -11.91 -10.14 -15.98
C ALA A 58 -12.57 -10.11 -17.36
N LYS A 59 -13.87 -9.74 -17.42
CA LYS A 59 -14.55 -9.58 -18.70
C LYS A 59 -13.69 -8.70 -19.63
N PRO A 60 -13.52 -9.08 -20.90
CA PRO A 60 -12.91 -8.19 -21.88
C PRO A 60 -13.63 -6.84 -21.81
N MET A 61 -12.90 -5.75 -21.98
CA MET A 61 -13.48 -4.41 -21.97
C MET A 61 -14.26 -4.21 -23.27
N ASP A 62 -15.49 -4.72 -23.27
CA ASP A 62 -16.42 -4.66 -24.37
C ASP A 62 -17.44 -3.55 -24.09
N ALA A 63 -17.71 -2.73 -25.10
CA ALA A 63 -18.65 -1.61 -25.02
C ALA A 63 -20.08 -2.08 -24.69
N ASP A 64 -20.43 -3.32 -25.05
CA ASP A 64 -21.73 -3.91 -24.77
C ASP A 64 -21.86 -4.49 -23.34
N THR A 65 -20.79 -4.42 -22.53
CA THR A 65 -20.83 -4.89 -21.16
C THR A 65 -21.70 -3.99 -20.28
N ALA A 66 -22.70 -4.58 -19.62
CA ALA A 66 -23.57 -3.86 -18.71
C ALA A 66 -22.78 -3.10 -17.62
N PRO A 67 -23.18 -1.85 -17.29
CA PRO A 67 -22.57 -1.06 -16.21
C PRO A 67 -22.55 -1.82 -14.90
N GLY A 68 -21.44 -1.75 -14.18
CA GLY A 68 -21.27 -2.47 -12.93
C GLY A 68 -19.81 -2.76 -12.59
N VAL A 69 -19.62 -3.36 -11.41
CA VAL A 69 -18.31 -3.81 -10.93
C VAL A 69 -18.22 -5.34 -11.04
N TYR A 70 -17.11 -5.81 -11.60
CA TYR A 70 -16.77 -7.21 -11.79
C TYR A 70 -15.50 -7.53 -11.01
N LEU A 71 -15.64 -8.39 -10.01
CA LEU A 71 -14.57 -8.80 -9.11
C LEU A 71 -14.11 -10.23 -9.42
N PRO A 72 -12.86 -10.59 -9.13
CA PRO A 72 -12.42 -11.98 -9.23
C PRO A 72 -13.16 -12.85 -8.20
N GLU A 73 -13.31 -14.14 -8.49
CA GLU A 73 -14.00 -15.08 -7.60
C GLU A 73 -13.42 -15.06 -6.19
N GLY A 74 -14.29 -14.99 -5.18
CA GLY A 74 -13.87 -14.93 -3.78
C GLY A 74 -14.92 -14.31 -2.86
N PRO A 75 -14.58 -14.11 -1.58
CA PRO A 75 -15.51 -13.55 -0.58
C PRO A 75 -16.07 -12.18 -0.99
N ALA A 76 -15.22 -11.30 -1.53
CA ALA A 76 -15.64 -9.96 -1.96
C ALA A 76 -16.64 -10.02 -3.14
N GLN A 77 -16.42 -10.90 -4.11
CA GLN A 77 -17.34 -11.11 -5.23
C GLN A 77 -18.68 -11.67 -4.76
N ARG A 78 -18.68 -12.63 -3.82
CA ARG A 78 -19.92 -13.18 -3.24
C ARG A 78 -20.71 -12.14 -2.46
N ALA A 79 -20.04 -11.31 -1.66
CA ALA A 79 -20.69 -10.20 -0.98
C ALA A 79 -21.30 -9.23 -2.00
N TRP A 80 -20.53 -8.85 -3.02
CA TRP A 80 -20.95 -7.93 -4.07
C TRP A 80 -22.12 -8.43 -4.91
N ALA A 81 -22.30 -9.75 -5.06
CA ALA A 81 -23.42 -10.34 -5.80
C ALA A 81 -24.80 -9.96 -5.23
N SER A 82 -24.88 -9.50 -3.97
CA SER A 82 -26.11 -8.98 -3.36
C SER A 82 -26.48 -7.56 -3.84
N VAL A 83 -25.56 -6.85 -4.52
CA VAL A 83 -25.76 -5.48 -5.00
C VAL A 83 -26.28 -5.53 -6.44
N GLY A 84 -27.55 -5.16 -6.60
CA GLY A 84 -28.18 -5.01 -7.92
C GLY A 84 -28.14 -3.55 -8.41
N PRO A 85 -28.48 -3.30 -9.70
CA PRO A 85 -28.49 -1.94 -10.27
C PRO A 85 -29.40 -0.95 -9.54
N ALA A 86 -30.46 -1.45 -8.89
CA ALA A 86 -31.40 -0.65 -8.11
C ALA A 86 -31.03 -0.52 -6.63
N THR A 87 -29.95 -1.16 -6.16
CA THR A 87 -29.53 -1.06 -4.76
C THR A 87 -29.18 0.38 -4.44
N VAL A 88 -29.91 0.96 -3.49
CA VAL A 88 -29.70 2.32 -3.02
C VAL A 88 -28.55 2.29 -2.00
N PRO A 89 -27.47 3.05 -2.19
CA PRO A 89 -26.39 3.11 -1.21
C PRO A 89 -26.88 3.60 0.15
N ALA A 90 -26.26 3.09 1.21
CA ALA A 90 -26.53 3.54 2.57
C ALA A 90 -26.41 5.07 2.63
N ARG A 91 -27.46 5.75 3.12
CA ARG A 91 -27.43 7.21 3.27
C ARG A 91 -26.28 7.57 4.21
N ARG A 92 -25.31 8.33 3.71
CA ARG A 92 -24.36 9.01 4.57
C ARG A 92 -25.15 10.05 5.36
N SER A 93 -25.27 9.86 6.67
CA SER A 93 -25.50 10.99 7.57
C SER A 93 -24.47 12.07 7.24
N PRO A 94 -24.81 13.37 7.29
CA PRO A 94 -23.83 14.44 7.09
C PRO A 94 -22.63 14.16 7.99
N GLN A 95 -21.55 13.73 7.36
CA GLN A 95 -20.39 13.23 8.09
C GLN A 95 -19.72 14.47 8.68
N PRO A 96 -19.41 14.49 9.98
CA PRO A 96 -18.53 15.52 10.52
C PRO A 96 -17.21 15.52 9.73
N ALA A 97 -16.45 16.60 9.83
CA ALA A 97 -15.13 16.70 9.20
C ALA A 97 -14.34 15.39 9.41
N ALA A 98 -13.67 14.92 8.36
CA ALA A 98 -12.94 13.67 8.39
C ALA A 98 -12.03 13.64 9.64
N PRO A 99 -12.03 12.54 10.42
CA PRO A 99 -11.25 12.49 11.65
C PRO A 99 -9.78 12.77 11.36
N GLY A 100 -9.13 13.51 12.27
CA GLY A 100 -7.69 13.72 12.20
C GLY A 100 -6.93 12.39 12.33
N PRO A 101 -5.63 12.34 11.98
CA PRO A 101 -4.85 11.09 12.01
C PRO A 101 -4.86 10.38 13.38
N ALA A 102 -4.72 11.13 14.48
CA ALA A 102 -4.75 10.56 15.83
C ALA A 102 -6.12 9.95 16.18
N GLU A 103 -7.20 10.64 15.84
CA GLU A 103 -8.56 10.16 16.06
C GLU A 103 -8.87 8.90 15.24
N THR A 104 -8.37 8.85 14.01
CA THR A 104 -8.48 7.69 13.13
C THR A 104 -7.85 6.43 13.76
N TRP A 105 -6.70 6.56 14.45
CA TRP A 105 -6.08 5.45 15.19
C TRP A 105 -6.90 5.02 16.42
N ARG A 106 -7.49 5.97 17.14
CA ARG A 106 -8.36 5.68 18.29
C ARG A 106 -9.59 4.88 17.85
N LEU A 107 -10.29 5.36 16.82
CA LEU A 107 -11.48 4.71 16.27
C LEU A 107 -11.18 3.32 15.71
N TRP A 108 -10.02 3.15 15.06
CA TRP A 108 -9.56 1.82 14.63
C TRP A 108 -9.37 0.88 15.81
N GLY A 109 -8.69 1.32 16.87
CA GLY A 109 -8.43 0.49 18.06
C GLY A 109 -9.73 0.04 18.74
N GLU A 110 -10.67 0.96 18.94
CA GLU A 110 -11.98 0.67 19.55
C GLU A 110 -12.83 -0.26 18.68
N GLY A 111 -12.87 0.00 17.37
CA GLY A 111 -13.61 -0.83 16.41
C GLY A 111 -13.04 -2.25 16.34
N LEU A 112 -11.72 -2.39 16.26
CA LEU A 112 -11.06 -3.70 16.19
C LEU A 112 -11.23 -4.50 17.48
N ALA A 113 -11.11 -3.85 18.65
CA ALA A 113 -11.35 -4.50 19.95
C ALA A 113 -12.80 -5.01 20.06
N THR A 114 -13.77 -4.17 19.69
CA THR A 114 -15.19 -4.52 19.71
C THR A 114 -15.49 -5.69 18.77
N GLU A 115 -14.98 -5.64 17.54
CA GLU A 115 -15.19 -6.67 16.53
C GLU A 115 -14.54 -8.01 16.94
N SER A 116 -13.32 -7.97 17.48
CA SER A 116 -12.62 -9.17 17.95
C SER A 116 -13.34 -9.82 19.13
N ALA A 117 -13.84 -9.02 20.09
CA ALA A 117 -14.63 -9.52 21.20
C ALA A 117 -15.97 -10.14 20.74
N ALA A 118 -16.65 -9.50 19.78
CA ALA A 118 -17.87 -10.04 19.19
C ALA A 118 -17.64 -11.38 18.48
N GLN A 119 -16.57 -11.50 17.68
CA GLN A 119 -16.19 -12.75 17.03
C GLN A 119 -15.83 -13.86 18.04
N ALA A 120 -15.10 -13.53 19.10
CA ALA A 120 -14.77 -14.48 20.17
C ALA A 120 -16.03 -14.98 20.90
N ALA A 121 -17.08 -14.15 20.98
CA ALA A 121 -18.40 -14.51 21.52
C ALA A 121 -19.31 -15.20 20.49
N GLY A 122 -18.84 -15.48 19.26
CA GLY A 122 -19.63 -16.09 18.19
C GLY A 122 -20.73 -15.18 17.62
N GLN A 123 -20.65 -13.88 17.86
CA GLN A 123 -21.59 -12.90 17.33
C GLN A 123 -21.26 -12.55 15.87
N PRO A 124 -22.27 -12.24 15.04
CA PRO A 124 -22.02 -11.80 13.67
C PRO A 124 -21.23 -10.48 13.64
N ALA A 125 -20.39 -10.32 12.62
CA ALA A 125 -19.64 -9.10 12.38
C ALA A 125 -20.57 -7.88 12.30
N SER A 126 -20.18 -6.77 12.92
CA SER A 126 -20.93 -5.51 12.79
C SER A 126 -20.62 -4.87 11.43
N PRO A 127 -21.59 -4.71 10.52
CA PRO A 127 -21.33 -4.10 9.21
C PRO A 127 -20.73 -2.70 9.34
N GLN A 128 -21.22 -1.89 10.29
CA GLN A 128 -20.74 -0.52 10.52
C GLN A 128 -19.27 -0.51 10.99
N THR A 129 -18.90 -1.40 11.90
CA THR A 129 -17.51 -1.52 12.36
C THR A 129 -16.60 -2.00 11.23
N ARG A 130 -17.02 -3.02 10.47
CA ARG A 130 -16.28 -3.51 9.30
C ARG A 130 -16.13 -2.46 8.21
N ARG A 131 -17.13 -1.62 7.98
CA ARG A 131 -17.02 -0.46 7.10
C ARG A 131 -15.93 0.51 7.56
N ALA A 132 -15.88 0.84 8.85
CA ALA A 132 -14.85 1.72 9.38
C ALA A 132 -13.44 1.12 9.23
N LEU A 133 -13.28 -0.18 9.53
CA LEU A 133 -12.03 -0.90 9.34
C LEU A 133 -11.61 -0.99 7.87
N ALA A 134 -12.57 -1.18 6.95
CA ALA A 134 -12.31 -1.18 5.51
C ALA A 134 -11.76 0.17 5.02
N LEU A 135 -12.36 1.28 5.46
CA LEU A 135 -11.90 2.63 5.11
C LEU A 135 -10.52 2.92 5.71
N PHE A 136 -10.30 2.56 6.98
CA PHE A 136 -8.99 2.69 7.62
C PHE A 136 -7.90 1.93 6.85
N ALA A 137 -8.17 0.67 6.47
CA ALA A 137 -7.23 -0.13 5.69
C ALA A 137 -6.96 0.48 4.30
N LEU A 138 -7.98 1.02 3.61
CA LEU A 138 -7.79 1.72 2.33
C LEU A 138 -6.90 2.96 2.48
N ASP A 139 -7.13 3.80 3.49
CA ASP A 139 -6.36 5.02 3.73
C ASP A 139 -4.88 4.70 4.04
N GLN A 140 -4.61 3.51 4.59
CA GLN A 140 -3.26 2.98 4.82
C GLN A 140 -2.64 2.27 3.60
N GLY A 141 -3.34 2.17 2.47
CA GLY A 141 -2.89 1.43 1.29
C GLY A 141 -2.96 -0.10 1.44
N ARG A 142 -3.66 -0.60 2.46
CA ARG A 142 -3.85 -2.02 2.76
C ARG A 142 -5.08 -2.59 2.06
N ALA A 143 -5.08 -2.51 0.73
CA ALA A 143 -6.25 -2.88 -0.09
C ALA A 143 -6.79 -4.30 0.17
N LEU A 144 -5.91 -5.28 0.43
CA LEU A 144 -6.32 -6.66 0.68
C LEU A 144 -7.13 -6.81 1.98
N ASP A 145 -6.69 -6.16 3.05
CA ASP A 145 -7.38 -6.18 4.33
C ASP A 145 -8.71 -5.44 4.22
N ALA A 146 -8.72 -4.32 3.48
CA ALA A 146 -9.94 -3.58 3.19
C ALA A 146 -10.99 -4.43 2.46
N TRP A 147 -10.58 -5.25 1.48
CA TRP A 147 -11.48 -6.18 0.80
C TRP A 147 -12.02 -7.27 1.74
N GLY A 148 -11.21 -7.75 2.67
CA GLY A 148 -11.65 -8.68 3.72
C GLY A 148 -12.75 -8.08 4.58
N HIS A 149 -12.57 -6.84 5.03
CA HIS A 149 -13.59 -6.12 5.79
C HIS A 149 -14.85 -5.82 4.96
N LEU A 150 -14.72 -5.43 3.69
CA LEU A 150 -15.86 -5.25 2.80
C LEU A 150 -16.64 -6.56 2.62
N ALA A 151 -15.96 -7.69 2.43
CA ALA A 151 -16.61 -8.99 2.32
C ALA A 151 -17.40 -9.35 3.59
N ALA A 152 -16.90 -8.98 4.77
CA ALA A 152 -17.59 -9.16 6.04
C ALA A 152 -18.84 -8.28 6.20
N CYS A 153 -19.00 -7.21 5.40
CA CYS A 153 -20.25 -6.44 5.29
C CYS A 153 -21.33 -7.14 4.43
N GLY A 154 -21.10 -8.37 3.98
CA GLY A 154 -21.91 -9.08 2.96
C GLY A 154 -23.43 -9.17 3.21
N ALA A 155 -23.89 -8.98 4.45
CA ALA A 155 -25.31 -8.96 4.80
C ALA A 155 -26.01 -7.62 4.48
N ASP A 156 -25.27 -6.55 4.17
CA ASP A 156 -25.81 -5.21 3.93
C ASP A 156 -25.41 -4.69 2.53
N ALA A 157 -26.26 -4.98 1.54
CA ALA A 157 -26.05 -4.56 0.16
C ALA A 157 -25.96 -3.03 0.00
N ALA A 158 -26.68 -2.25 0.81
CA ALA A 158 -26.65 -0.79 0.75
C ALA A 158 -25.28 -0.25 1.21
N MET A 159 -24.69 -0.89 2.22
CA MET A 159 -23.36 -0.56 2.70
C MET A 159 -22.26 -0.94 1.71
N LEU A 160 -22.35 -2.12 1.10
CA LEU A 160 -21.43 -2.53 0.03
C LEU A 160 -21.47 -1.53 -1.13
N ALA A 161 -22.67 -1.11 -1.54
CA ALA A 161 -22.86 -0.11 -2.58
C ALA A 161 -22.26 1.26 -2.22
N ASP A 162 -22.37 1.72 -0.96
CA ASP A 162 -21.75 2.98 -0.50
C ASP A 162 -20.21 2.92 -0.49
N LEU A 163 -19.65 1.76 -0.16
CA LEU A 163 -18.20 1.57 -0.05
C LEU A 163 -17.51 1.40 -1.40
N MET A 164 -18.17 0.77 -2.38
CA MET A 164 -17.53 0.36 -3.63
C MET A 164 -16.77 1.47 -4.36
N PRO A 165 -17.27 2.73 -4.47
CA PRO A 165 -16.51 3.81 -5.10
C PRO A 165 -15.14 4.09 -4.47
N ARG A 166 -14.96 3.79 -3.17
CA ARG A 166 -13.68 3.91 -2.46
C ARG A 166 -12.66 2.85 -2.87
N PHE A 167 -13.12 1.72 -3.39
CA PHE A 167 -12.27 0.64 -3.91
C PHE A 167 -12.06 0.80 -5.41
N LEU A 168 -13.14 0.88 -6.18
CA LEU A 168 -13.14 1.03 -7.63
C LEU A 168 -14.16 2.11 -8.01
N PRO A 169 -13.72 3.27 -8.55
CA PRO A 169 -12.39 3.58 -9.07
C PRO A 169 -11.43 4.20 -8.04
N GLY A 170 -11.76 4.15 -6.75
CA GLY A 170 -10.92 4.68 -5.68
C GLY A 170 -11.09 6.19 -5.50
N THR A 171 -12.32 6.64 -5.35
CA THR A 171 -12.69 8.06 -5.25
C THR A 171 -13.47 8.33 -3.97
N ALA A 172 -13.50 9.58 -3.52
CA ALA A 172 -14.35 10.00 -2.40
C ALA A 172 -15.79 10.33 -2.81
N ALA A 173 -16.10 10.28 -4.10
CA ALA A 173 -17.41 10.65 -4.61
C ALA A 173 -18.51 9.79 -3.98
N PRO A 174 -19.70 10.36 -3.72
CA PRO A 174 -20.83 9.57 -3.24
C PRO A 174 -21.19 8.47 -4.24
N ALA A 175 -21.61 7.33 -3.71
CA ALA A 175 -22.20 6.28 -4.53
C ALA A 175 -23.57 6.72 -5.09
N GLY A 176 -23.84 6.31 -6.32
CA GLY A 176 -25.15 6.25 -6.93
C GLY A 176 -25.75 4.85 -6.85
N PRO A 177 -26.93 4.62 -7.44
CA PRO A 177 -27.56 3.29 -7.51
C PRO A 177 -26.61 2.22 -8.06
N GLY A 178 -26.70 1.01 -7.51
CA GLY A 178 -25.82 -0.11 -7.88
C GLY A 178 -24.36 0.04 -7.43
N GLY A 179 -24.07 1.04 -6.59
CA GLY A 179 -22.74 1.28 -6.03
C GLY A 179 -21.70 1.83 -7.01
N LEU A 180 -22.14 2.29 -8.18
CA LEU A 180 -21.29 3.08 -9.09
C LEU A 180 -21.09 4.48 -8.50
N PRO A 181 -19.93 5.14 -8.69
CA PRO A 181 -19.78 6.53 -8.30
C PRO A 181 -20.77 7.43 -9.07
N ARG A 182 -21.26 8.49 -8.42
CA ARG A 182 -21.89 9.60 -9.13
C ARG A 182 -20.91 10.23 -10.14
N PRO A 183 -21.39 10.94 -11.18
CA PRO A 183 -20.52 11.60 -12.15
C PRO A 183 -19.38 12.35 -11.50
N LEU A 184 -18.19 12.08 -11.98
CA LEU A 184 -16.97 12.75 -11.55
C LEU A 184 -16.73 13.96 -12.46
N PRO A 185 -16.18 15.07 -11.92
CA PRO A 185 -15.77 16.20 -12.76
C PRO A 185 -14.57 15.82 -13.63
N ASP A 186 -14.35 16.59 -14.69
CA ASP A 186 -13.10 16.52 -15.45
C ASP A 186 -11.89 16.80 -14.55
N GLY A 187 -10.81 16.05 -14.78
CA GLY A 187 -9.58 16.09 -13.98
C GLY A 187 -9.69 15.35 -12.63
N ALA A 188 -10.76 14.57 -12.43
CA ALA A 188 -10.93 13.74 -11.24
C ALA A 188 -9.75 12.78 -11.04
N LEU A 189 -9.30 12.66 -9.79
CA LEU A 189 -8.26 11.73 -9.40
C LEU A 189 -8.86 10.36 -9.06
N LEU A 190 -8.38 9.33 -9.75
CA LEU A 190 -8.70 7.93 -9.50
C LEU A 190 -7.51 7.28 -8.78
N THR A 191 -7.77 6.65 -7.64
CA THR A 191 -6.77 5.87 -6.90
C THR A 191 -7.30 4.47 -6.63
N PRO A 192 -7.51 3.65 -7.67
CA PRO A 192 -8.18 2.36 -7.52
C PRO A 192 -7.41 1.44 -6.58
N ALA A 193 -8.12 0.66 -5.79
CA ALA A 193 -7.54 -0.40 -4.96
C ALA A 193 -7.09 -1.58 -5.84
N LEU A 194 -6.08 -2.31 -5.37
CA LEU A 194 -5.72 -3.59 -6.01
C LEU A 194 -6.89 -4.56 -5.91
N PRO A 195 -7.13 -5.41 -6.93
CA PRO A 195 -8.19 -6.42 -6.88
C PRO A 195 -8.04 -7.36 -5.66
N PRO A 196 -9.17 -7.86 -5.11
CA PRO A 196 -9.15 -8.81 -4.00
C PRO A 196 -8.44 -10.10 -4.42
N ARG A 197 -7.82 -10.79 -3.47
CA ARG A 197 -7.20 -12.10 -3.68
C ARG A 197 -8.24 -13.17 -4.03
N THR A 198 -7.85 -14.13 -4.85
CA THR A 198 -8.68 -15.33 -5.04
C THR A 198 -8.41 -16.35 -3.93
N PRO A 199 -9.34 -17.30 -3.67
CA PRO A 199 -9.11 -18.38 -2.72
C PRO A 199 -7.90 -19.27 -3.04
N ALA A 200 -7.44 -19.30 -4.31
CA ALA A 200 -6.28 -20.10 -4.72
C ALA A 200 -4.93 -19.44 -4.36
N ALA A 201 -4.94 -18.19 -3.89
CA ALA A 201 -3.74 -17.43 -3.59
C ALA A 201 -2.95 -18.02 -2.41
N ARG A 202 -1.67 -18.33 -2.62
CA ARG A 202 -0.77 -18.71 -1.52
C ARG A 202 -0.36 -17.49 -0.69
N PRO A 203 -0.32 -17.57 0.65
CA PRO A 203 0.25 -16.51 1.48
C PRO A 203 1.65 -16.10 1.03
N GLY A 204 1.94 -14.80 1.00
CA GLY A 204 3.26 -14.26 0.61
C GLY A 204 3.59 -14.30 -0.89
N VAL A 205 2.77 -14.96 -1.72
CA VAL A 205 2.98 -15.02 -3.18
C VAL A 205 2.12 -13.97 -3.88
N LEU A 206 2.73 -13.28 -4.85
CA LEU A 206 1.99 -12.39 -5.73
C LEU A 206 1.14 -13.20 -6.70
N GLU A 207 -0.15 -12.94 -6.70
CA GLU A 207 -1.15 -13.61 -7.54
C GLU A 207 -1.60 -12.71 -8.68
N TRP A 208 -1.76 -13.29 -9.88
CA TRP A 208 -2.39 -12.61 -11.00
C TRP A 208 -3.89 -12.57 -10.83
N ARG A 209 -4.46 -11.37 -10.96
CA ARG A 209 -5.88 -11.14 -10.70
C ARG A 209 -6.29 -9.79 -11.24
N SER A 210 -7.56 -9.65 -11.59
CA SER A 210 -8.09 -8.42 -12.15
C SER A 210 -9.50 -8.13 -11.67
N ALA A 211 -9.84 -6.85 -11.64
CA ALA A 211 -11.20 -6.36 -11.40
C ALA A 211 -11.51 -5.25 -12.42
N SER A 212 -12.78 -5.15 -12.80
CA SER A 212 -13.24 -4.18 -13.80
C SER A 212 -14.45 -3.41 -13.31
N LEU A 213 -14.58 -2.18 -13.78
CA LEU A 213 -15.68 -1.25 -13.55
C LEU A 213 -16.14 -0.73 -14.92
N PHE A 214 -17.43 -0.86 -15.21
CA PHE A 214 -18.05 -0.36 -16.44
C PHE A 214 -19.10 0.70 -16.10
N GLY A 215 -19.23 1.70 -16.97
CA GLY A 215 -20.18 2.81 -16.78
C GLY A 215 -19.68 3.89 -15.82
N LEU A 216 -18.37 4.03 -15.66
CA LEU A 216 -17.77 5.13 -14.91
C LEU A 216 -17.98 6.44 -15.68
N ARG A 217 -18.67 7.42 -15.07
CA ARG A 217 -18.88 8.72 -15.69
C ARG A 217 -17.87 9.77 -15.23
N VAL A 218 -17.12 10.35 -16.16
CA VAL A 218 -16.17 11.44 -15.92
C VAL A 218 -16.43 12.53 -16.95
N GLY A 219 -16.77 13.74 -16.50
CA GLY A 219 -17.27 14.78 -17.39
C GLY A 219 -18.46 14.26 -18.20
N GLU A 220 -18.37 14.38 -19.52
CA GLU A 220 -19.38 13.88 -20.47
C GLU A 220 -19.11 12.45 -20.97
N ALA A 221 -18.02 11.81 -20.54
CA ALA A 221 -17.63 10.48 -21.00
C ALA A 221 -18.14 9.35 -20.09
N SER A 222 -18.47 8.22 -20.70
CA SER A 222 -18.66 6.92 -20.05
C SER A 222 -17.45 6.05 -20.33
N LEU A 223 -16.83 5.55 -19.27
CA LEU A 223 -15.56 4.82 -19.32
C LEU A 223 -15.69 3.41 -18.72
N ALA A 224 -14.83 2.51 -19.20
CA ALA A 224 -14.48 1.29 -18.49
C ALA A 224 -13.09 1.45 -17.87
N LEU A 225 -12.91 0.89 -16.68
CA LEU A 225 -11.66 0.82 -15.94
C LEU A 225 -11.38 -0.64 -15.59
N ARG A 226 -10.18 -1.13 -15.86
CA ARG A 226 -9.70 -2.43 -15.39
C ARG A 226 -8.42 -2.25 -14.59
N VAL A 227 -8.32 -2.93 -13.46
CA VAL A 227 -7.11 -2.97 -12.63
C VAL A 227 -6.65 -4.42 -12.56
N ALA A 228 -5.40 -4.68 -12.90
CA ALA A 228 -4.82 -6.01 -12.92
C ALA A 228 -3.47 -6.04 -12.21
N VAL A 229 -3.25 -7.10 -11.44
CA VAL A 229 -1.92 -7.46 -10.93
C VAL A 229 -1.34 -8.48 -11.90
N GLU A 230 -0.21 -8.14 -12.49
CA GLU A 230 0.51 -8.95 -13.45
C GLU A 230 1.81 -9.50 -12.82
N SER A 231 2.54 -10.33 -13.56
CA SER A 231 3.79 -10.95 -13.08
C SER A 231 4.89 -9.97 -12.69
N THR A 232 4.95 -8.82 -13.36
CA THR A 232 6.05 -7.84 -13.22
C THR A 232 5.59 -6.46 -12.81
N GLY A 233 4.28 -6.25 -12.71
CA GLY A 233 3.72 -4.93 -12.50
C GLY A 233 2.23 -4.93 -12.20
N VAL A 234 1.70 -3.74 -11.99
CA VAL A 234 0.27 -3.48 -11.93
C VAL A 234 -0.12 -2.75 -13.21
N GLN A 235 -1.16 -3.24 -13.87
CA GLN A 235 -1.73 -2.64 -15.07
C GLN A 235 -3.08 -2.01 -14.72
N VAL A 236 -3.31 -0.79 -15.21
CA VAL A 236 -4.62 -0.14 -15.13
C VAL A 236 -4.99 0.31 -16.53
N ASP A 237 -6.07 -0.25 -17.06
CA ASP A 237 -6.57 0.05 -18.39
C ASP A 237 -7.81 0.94 -18.31
N VAL A 238 -7.86 1.96 -19.17
CA VAL A 238 -8.99 2.88 -19.30
C VAL A 238 -9.45 2.88 -20.74
N GLN A 239 -10.75 2.68 -20.95
CA GLN A 239 -11.35 2.71 -22.29
C GLN A 239 -12.53 3.66 -22.31
N HIS A 240 -12.61 4.45 -23.37
CA HIS A 240 -13.78 5.23 -23.70
C HIS A 240 -14.87 4.32 -24.28
N LEU A 241 -16.07 4.36 -23.69
CA LEU A 241 -17.21 3.58 -24.17
C LEU A 241 -18.15 4.46 -25.00
N SER A 242 -18.52 5.64 -24.49
CA SER A 242 -19.45 6.56 -25.14
C SER A 242 -19.38 7.97 -24.54
N GLY A 243 -20.04 8.94 -25.19
CA GLY A 243 -20.13 10.32 -24.70
C GLY A 243 -19.12 11.26 -25.36
N GLY A 244 -18.78 12.33 -24.64
CA GLY A 244 -17.80 13.33 -25.06
C GLY A 244 -16.37 12.99 -24.62
N PRO A 245 -15.38 13.86 -24.92
CA PRO A 245 -14.04 13.73 -24.39
C PRO A 245 -14.02 13.92 -22.86
N ALA A 246 -13.03 13.35 -22.18
CA ALA A 246 -12.83 13.53 -20.75
C ALA A 246 -11.36 13.69 -20.38
N ARG A 247 -11.12 14.26 -19.20
CA ARG A 247 -9.79 14.30 -18.57
C ARG A 247 -9.86 13.62 -17.22
N LEU A 248 -8.86 12.83 -16.87
CA LEU A 248 -8.73 12.23 -15.55
C LEU A 248 -7.27 12.14 -15.13
N ARG A 249 -7.07 11.95 -13.83
CA ARG A 249 -5.77 11.64 -13.24
C ARG A 249 -5.81 10.28 -12.60
N LEU A 250 -4.75 9.50 -12.76
CA LEU A 250 -4.70 8.14 -12.24
C LEU A 250 -3.42 7.91 -11.43
N ARG A 251 -3.55 7.34 -10.24
CA ARG A 251 -2.41 6.85 -9.47
C ARG A 251 -2.43 5.33 -9.45
N ILE A 252 -1.38 4.71 -10.00
CA ILE A 252 -1.26 3.25 -10.04
C ILE A 252 -1.14 2.71 -8.60
N PRO A 253 -1.98 1.75 -8.18
CA PRO A 253 -1.87 1.18 -6.85
C PRO A 253 -0.62 0.32 -6.70
N GLU A 254 -0.02 0.33 -5.52
CA GLU A 254 1.22 -0.40 -5.23
C GLU A 254 0.93 -1.67 -4.41
N PRO A 255 1.43 -2.85 -4.83
CA PRO A 255 1.26 -4.08 -4.07
C PRO A 255 2.00 -4.09 -2.72
N PRO A 256 1.41 -4.64 -1.65
CA PRO A 256 2.09 -4.82 -0.37
C PRO A 256 3.38 -5.63 -0.51
N GLY A 257 4.47 -5.15 0.08
CA GLY A 257 5.79 -5.79 -0.01
C GLY A 257 6.55 -5.50 -1.32
N TYR A 258 5.95 -4.75 -2.24
CA TYR A 258 6.57 -4.32 -3.49
C TYR A 258 6.67 -2.80 -3.54
N GLU A 259 7.51 -2.30 -4.43
CA GLU A 259 7.61 -0.88 -4.74
C GLU A 259 7.63 -0.66 -6.23
N ILE A 260 6.84 0.31 -6.71
CA ILE A 260 6.86 0.69 -8.11
C ILE A 260 8.14 1.49 -8.38
N ARG A 261 8.92 1.03 -9.36
CA ARG A 261 10.21 1.64 -9.73
C ARG A 261 10.18 2.32 -11.09
N VAL A 262 9.24 1.94 -11.95
CA VAL A 262 9.04 2.53 -13.27
C VAL A 262 7.55 2.57 -13.57
N GLU A 263 7.07 3.71 -14.07
CA GLU A 263 5.69 3.90 -14.51
C GLU A 263 5.67 4.22 -16.01
N TYR A 264 4.66 3.70 -16.70
CA TYR A 264 4.42 3.91 -18.12
C TYR A 264 2.97 4.34 -18.34
N VAL A 265 2.75 5.19 -19.34
CA VAL A 265 1.44 5.49 -19.92
C VAL A 265 1.53 5.19 -21.40
N ASP A 266 0.70 4.27 -21.90
CA ASP A 266 0.75 3.79 -23.29
C ASP A 266 2.15 3.37 -23.74
N TRP A 267 2.88 2.72 -22.83
CA TRP A 267 4.27 2.27 -23.00
C TRP A 267 5.32 3.38 -23.08
N PHE A 268 4.94 4.64 -22.87
CA PHE A 268 5.86 5.75 -22.66
C PHE A 268 6.23 5.86 -21.19
N ARG A 269 7.53 5.74 -20.89
CA ARG A 269 8.07 5.86 -19.54
C ARG A 269 7.82 7.27 -19.00
N GLN A 270 7.44 7.35 -17.73
CA GLN A 270 7.24 8.59 -17.00
C GLN A 270 8.49 8.95 -16.18
N ASP A 271 8.74 10.25 -16.03
CA ASP A 271 9.92 10.78 -15.32
C ASP A 271 9.68 10.84 -13.80
N THR A 272 8.46 11.15 -13.40
CA THR A 272 8.02 11.15 -12.01
C THR A 272 7.45 9.80 -11.63
N LEU A 273 7.72 9.36 -10.40
CA LEU A 273 7.16 8.12 -9.85
C LEU A 273 6.12 8.45 -8.78
N ARG A 274 5.02 7.69 -8.78
CA ARG A 274 3.95 7.73 -7.76
C ARG A 274 3.11 9.01 -7.76
N GLU A 275 3.41 9.96 -8.64
CA GLU A 275 2.58 11.13 -8.87
C GLU A 275 1.35 10.75 -9.69
N PRO A 276 0.21 11.46 -9.52
CA PRO A 276 -0.94 11.27 -10.40
C PRO A 276 -0.58 11.50 -11.86
N LEU A 277 -0.92 10.53 -12.72
CA LEU A 277 -0.66 10.56 -14.15
C LEU A 277 -1.89 11.12 -14.88
N ASP A 278 -1.71 12.16 -15.67
CA ASP A 278 -2.79 12.77 -16.46
C ASP A 278 -3.13 11.92 -17.70
N LEU A 279 -4.42 11.81 -18.00
CA LEU A 279 -4.94 11.22 -19.23
C LEU A 279 -6.04 12.10 -19.79
N LYS A 280 -5.91 12.42 -21.07
CA LYS A 280 -6.99 12.94 -21.90
C LYS A 280 -7.46 11.79 -22.79
N ILE A 281 -8.76 11.56 -22.82
CA ILE A 281 -9.37 10.52 -23.64
C ILE A 281 -10.44 11.12 -24.55
N GLU A 282 -10.42 10.74 -25.82
CA GLU A 282 -11.32 11.20 -26.86
C GLU A 282 -12.22 10.05 -27.37
N PRO A 283 -13.41 10.36 -27.93
CA PRO A 283 -14.23 9.34 -28.55
C PRO A 283 -13.51 8.63 -29.70
N GLY A 284 -13.51 7.30 -29.65
CA GLY A 284 -12.83 6.45 -30.65
C GLY A 284 -11.37 6.11 -30.31
N ASP A 285 -10.84 6.63 -29.20
CA ASP A 285 -9.52 6.23 -28.72
C ASP A 285 -9.45 4.73 -28.42
N ARG A 286 -8.26 4.17 -28.64
CA ARG A 286 -7.91 2.82 -28.17
C ARG A 286 -7.86 2.78 -26.64
N VAL A 287 -7.80 1.57 -26.08
CA VAL A 287 -7.55 1.39 -24.65
C VAL A 287 -6.23 2.04 -24.27
N HIS A 288 -6.28 2.91 -23.25
CA HIS A 288 -5.10 3.49 -22.63
C HIS A 288 -4.62 2.62 -21.48
N THR A 289 -3.31 2.40 -21.39
CA THR A 289 -2.71 1.50 -20.41
C THR A 289 -1.71 2.23 -19.53
N PHE A 290 -1.98 2.25 -18.24
CA PHE A 290 -1.03 2.65 -17.21
C PHE A 290 -0.36 1.40 -16.65
N PHE A 291 0.96 1.34 -16.70
CA PHE A 291 1.70 0.18 -16.21
C PHE A 291 2.78 0.59 -15.20
N GLY A 292 2.67 0.07 -13.99
CA GLY A 292 3.66 0.27 -12.93
C GLY A 292 4.48 -1.00 -12.73
N ARG A 293 5.73 -1.00 -13.19
CA ARG A 293 6.67 -2.10 -12.94
C ARG A 293 7.15 -2.03 -11.50
N PHE A 294 6.94 -3.10 -10.75
CA PHE A 294 7.37 -3.18 -9.36
C PHE A 294 8.59 -4.10 -9.19
N LEU A 295 9.28 -3.91 -8.07
CA LEU A 295 10.23 -4.87 -7.53
C LEU A 295 9.83 -5.23 -6.10
N ALA A 296 10.18 -6.44 -5.68
CA ALA A 296 10.08 -6.79 -4.27
C ALA A 296 10.91 -5.78 -3.47
N ARG A 297 10.31 -5.19 -2.43
CA ARG A 297 11.08 -4.39 -1.50
C ARG A 297 12.13 -5.30 -0.89
N ARG A 298 13.34 -4.78 -0.66
CA ARG A 298 14.32 -5.47 0.19
C ARG A 298 13.75 -5.51 1.60
N SER A 299 12.95 -6.52 1.89
CA SER A 299 12.67 -6.97 3.24
C SER A 299 13.72 -8.01 3.58
N ASP A 300 14.31 -7.91 4.76
CA ASP A 300 15.14 -8.94 5.34
C ASP A 300 14.23 -10.14 5.71
N GLN A 301 13.85 -10.92 4.69
CA GLN A 301 12.99 -12.11 4.71
C GLN A 301 11.59 -11.95 5.35
N PRO A 302 10.57 -12.65 4.82
CA PRO A 302 9.29 -12.78 5.52
C PRO A 302 9.50 -13.64 6.78
N VAL A 303 9.58 -12.99 7.94
CA VAL A 303 9.51 -13.72 9.22
C VAL A 303 8.04 -14.12 9.40
N PRO A 304 7.70 -15.42 9.49
CA PRO A 304 6.35 -15.82 9.82
C PRO A 304 5.94 -15.17 11.15
N LEU A 305 4.69 -14.72 11.23
CA LEU A 305 4.16 -14.17 12.50
C LEU A 305 4.31 -15.27 13.56
N PRO A 306 5.08 -15.04 14.63
CA PRO A 306 5.25 -16.04 15.66
C PRO A 306 3.90 -16.33 16.31
N GLY A 307 3.60 -17.61 16.57
CA GLY A 307 2.33 -18.02 17.17
C GLY A 307 2.07 -17.39 18.55
N HIS A 308 3.15 -16.96 19.23
CA HIS A 308 3.09 -16.21 20.47
C HIS A 308 3.87 -14.90 20.35
N MET A 309 3.49 -13.90 21.15
CA MET A 309 4.29 -12.68 21.25
C MET A 309 5.65 -12.99 21.88
N PRO A 310 6.76 -12.41 21.38
CA PRO A 310 8.06 -12.50 22.02
C PRO A 310 8.04 -12.04 23.48
N ALA A 311 8.73 -12.76 24.38
CA ALA A 311 8.78 -12.42 25.80
C ALA A 311 9.28 -10.99 26.06
N GLY A 312 10.21 -10.49 25.24
CA GLY A 312 10.69 -9.11 25.32
C GLY A 312 9.59 -8.06 25.08
N LEU A 313 8.62 -8.34 24.22
CA LEU A 313 7.45 -7.47 24.02
C LEU A 313 6.47 -7.54 25.19
N LEU A 314 6.22 -8.76 25.71
CA LEU A 314 5.32 -8.96 26.84
C LEU A 314 5.84 -8.31 28.13
N GLN A 315 7.15 -8.40 28.37
CA GLN A 315 7.75 -7.96 29.64
C GLN A 315 8.36 -6.56 29.57
N GLY A 316 8.96 -6.20 28.43
CA GLY A 316 9.63 -4.92 28.20
C GLY A 316 8.79 -3.90 27.42
N GLY A 317 7.64 -4.30 26.86
CA GLY A 317 6.80 -3.45 26.03
C GLY A 317 7.42 -3.11 24.66
N LEU A 318 6.75 -2.21 23.96
CA LEU A 318 7.13 -1.68 22.65
C LEU A 318 7.33 -0.17 22.72
N ARG A 319 8.41 0.34 22.14
CA ARG A 319 8.65 1.77 21.98
C ARG A 319 8.70 2.13 20.50
N LEU A 320 7.81 3.03 20.09
CA LEU A 320 7.79 3.60 18.75
C LEU A 320 8.57 4.91 18.76
N VAL A 321 9.68 4.96 18.02
CA VAL A 321 10.57 6.12 18.00
C VAL A 321 10.46 6.82 16.65
N LEU A 322 9.93 8.04 16.64
CA LEU A 322 9.95 8.88 15.45
C LEU A 322 11.40 9.26 15.13
N SER A 323 11.87 8.93 13.93
CA SER A 323 13.19 9.34 13.46
C SER A 323 13.18 10.84 13.16
N ALA A 324 14.30 11.53 13.45
CA ALA A 324 14.41 12.98 13.28
C ALA A 324 13.95 13.44 11.88
N GLY A 325 13.16 14.51 11.87
CA GLY A 325 12.61 15.17 10.68
C GLY A 325 12.48 16.67 10.93
N PRO A 326 12.02 17.47 9.95
CA PRO A 326 11.86 18.92 10.10
C PRO A 326 10.88 19.28 11.23
N ASP A 327 11.28 20.21 12.11
CA ASP A 327 10.66 20.49 13.42
C ASP A 327 9.14 20.74 13.38
N GLU A 328 8.62 21.45 12.37
CA GLU A 328 7.19 21.80 12.28
C GLU A 328 6.27 20.59 12.04
N GLN A 329 6.78 19.46 11.52
CA GLN A 329 5.99 18.24 11.29
C GLN A 329 6.07 17.24 12.44
N VAL A 330 6.97 17.47 13.41
CA VAL A 330 7.27 16.52 14.48
C VAL A 330 6.10 16.41 15.47
N ALA A 331 5.49 17.53 15.87
CA ALA A 331 4.41 17.51 16.86
C ALA A 331 3.16 16.75 16.37
N ALA A 332 2.72 17.00 15.14
CA ALA A 332 1.58 16.30 14.54
C ALA A 332 1.88 14.81 14.33
N ALA A 333 3.09 14.48 13.85
CA ALA A 333 3.51 13.10 13.68
C ALA A 333 3.63 12.35 15.02
N LEU A 334 4.10 13.02 16.09
CA LEU A 334 4.14 12.45 17.43
C LEU A 334 2.75 12.23 18.01
N SER A 335 1.81 13.15 17.78
CA SER A 335 0.42 12.98 18.21
C SER A 335 -0.25 11.78 17.52
N GLU A 336 -0.04 11.63 16.20
CA GLU A 336 -0.48 10.43 15.47
C GLU A 336 0.17 9.16 16.04
N LEU A 337 1.48 9.21 16.28
CA LEU A 337 2.23 8.06 16.78
C LEU A 337 1.82 7.64 18.20
N ASP A 338 1.53 8.60 19.06
CA ASP A 338 1.04 8.37 20.42
C ASP A 338 -0.36 7.75 20.41
N ALA A 339 -1.26 8.22 19.55
CA ALA A 339 -2.57 7.60 19.38
C ALA A 339 -2.45 6.16 18.85
N ALA A 340 -1.58 5.93 17.87
CA ALA A 340 -1.28 4.59 17.37
C ALA A 340 -0.72 3.70 18.49
N ALA A 341 0.24 4.19 19.28
CA ALA A 341 0.81 3.47 20.41
C ALA A 341 -0.26 3.04 21.42
N ARG A 342 -1.16 3.96 21.81
CA ARG A 342 -2.26 3.65 22.74
C ARG A 342 -3.20 2.57 22.19
N ALA A 343 -3.59 2.69 20.92
CA ALA A 343 -4.45 1.70 20.27
C ALA A 343 -3.78 0.32 20.21
N ILE A 344 -2.51 0.26 19.79
CA ILE A 344 -1.72 -0.99 19.73
C ILE A 344 -1.59 -1.61 21.12
N GLY A 345 -1.25 -0.81 22.14
CA GLY A 345 -1.08 -1.28 23.52
C GLY A 345 -2.37 -1.82 24.11
N HIS A 346 -3.49 -1.14 23.85
CA HIS A 346 -4.82 -1.62 24.26
C HIS A 346 -5.15 -2.98 23.63
N LEU A 347 -4.96 -3.11 22.31
CA LEU A 347 -5.29 -4.32 21.56
C LEU A 347 -4.43 -5.53 21.91
N LEU A 348 -3.14 -5.30 22.19
CA LEU A 348 -2.18 -6.36 22.48
C LEU A 348 -2.03 -6.65 23.98
N GLY A 349 -2.58 -5.81 24.86
CA GLY A 349 -2.41 -5.94 26.31
C GLY A 349 -0.97 -5.72 26.78
N ILE A 350 -0.18 -4.91 26.06
CA ILE A 350 1.22 -4.60 26.39
C ILE A 350 1.43 -3.09 26.53
N VAL A 351 2.47 -2.70 27.25
CA VAL A 351 2.87 -1.29 27.34
C VAL A 351 3.47 -0.86 26.00
N VAL A 352 2.90 0.17 25.38
CA VAL A 352 3.42 0.78 24.16
C VAL A 352 3.58 2.27 24.37
N THR A 353 4.74 2.81 24.02
CA THR A 353 5.05 4.24 24.17
C THR A 353 5.54 4.83 22.85
N ALA A 354 5.23 6.10 22.62
CA ALA A 354 5.74 6.88 21.49
C ALA A 354 6.74 7.93 21.98
N SER A 355 7.82 8.16 21.24
CA SER A 355 8.78 9.23 21.54
C SER A 355 9.51 9.72 20.30
N SER A 356 10.01 10.96 20.32
CA SER A 356 11.00 11.46 19.34
C SER A 356 12.44 11.11 19.71
N GLU A 357 12.69 10.80 20.99
CA GLU A 357 14.03 10.50 21.47
C GLU A 357 14.39 9.03 21.24
N ALA A 358 15.56 8.78 20.68
CA ALA A 358 16.14 7.45 20.66
C ALA A 358 16.41 6.98 22.10
N PRO A 359 16.27 5.67 22.40
CA PRO A 359 16.63 5.18 23.72
C PRO A 359 18.10 5.51 24.01
N ALA A 360 18.37 6.02 25.21
CA ALA A 360 19.73 6.06 25.75
C ALA A 360 20.30 4.64 25.65
N GLN A 361 21.55 4.50 25.21
CA GLN A 361 22.21 3.19 25.16
C GLN A 361 22.00 2.48 26.50
N PRO A 362 21.64 1.18 26.49
CA PRO A 362 21.43 0.47 27.73
C PRO A 362 22.71 0.56 28.56
N SER A 363 22.64 1.31 29.67
CA SER A 363 23.65 1.22 30.72
C SER A 363 23.72 -0.25 31.13
N SER A 364 24.92 -0.80 31.29
CA SER A 364 25.16 -2.21 31.65
C SER A 364 24.49 -2.64 32.96
N ALA A 365 23.79 -1.73 33.65
CA ALA A 365 23.04 -1.95 34.88
C ALA A 365 21.51 -2.07 34.70
N ALA A 366 20.95 -1.95 33.48
CA ALA A 366 19.50 -1.98 33.27
C ALA A 366 18.94 -3.41 33.11
N ARG A 367 17.74 -3.61 33.66
CA ARG A 367 16.94 -4.86 33.78
C ARG A 367 17.14 -5.87 32.63
N PRO A 368 17.06 -7.19 32.90
CA PRO A 368 17.32 -8.26 31.90
C PRO A 368 16.38 -8.28 30.68
N TRP A 369 15.36 -7.41 30.63
CA TRP A 369 14.38 -7.34 29.55
C TRP A 369 14.41 -5.96 28.91
N SER A 370 15.12 -5.84 27.78
CA SER A 370 15.16 -4.63 26.98
C SER A 370 13.85 -4.41 26.23
N CYS A 371 13.26 -3.22 26.35
CA CYS A 371 12.11 -2.79 25.57
C CYS A 371 12.37 -2.95 24.06
N THR A 372 11.43 -3.53 23.32
CA THR A 372 11.57 -3.64 21.85
C THR A 372 11.35 -2.27 21.23
N THR A 373 12.31 -1.79 20.44
CA THR A 373 12.23 -0.46 19.83
C THR A 373 12.01 -0.58 18.32
N VAL A 374 11.00 0.11 17.81
CA VAL A 374 10.73 0.25 16.37
C VAL A 374 10.92 1.71 15.97
N ARG A 375 11.83 1.93 15.01
CA ARG A 375 12.05 3.27 14.44
C ARG A 375 11.04 3.53 13.34
N ILE A 376 10.37 4.68 13.43
CA ILE A 376 9.37 5.16 12.49
C ILE A 376 10.00 6.29 11.67
N PRO A 377 10.31 6.08 10.38
CA PRO A 377 10.80 7.15 9.51
C PRO A 377 9.75 8.26 9.34
N PRO A 378 10.14 9.50 8.99
CA PRO A 378 9.17 10.54 8.68
C PRO A 378 8.38 10.24 7.40
N GLY A 379 7.21 10.87 7.26
CA GLY A 379 6.39 10.87 6.04
C GLY A 379 5.83 9.50 5.66
N SER A 380 5.76 9.22 4.35
CA SER A 380 5.11 8.01 3.81
C SER A 380 5.78 6.71 4.26
N ALA A 381 7.08 6.73 4.56
CA ALA A 381 7.82 5.57 5.05
C ALA A 381 7.37 5.16 6.46
N GLY A 382 7.19 6.10 7.37
CA GLY A 382 6.64 5.84 8.71
C GLY A 382 5.22 5.29 8.66
N ARG A 383 4.36 5.89 7.83
CA ARG A 383 2.98 5.41 7.64
C ARG A 383 2.94 3.96 7.15
N ARG A 384 3.85 3.54 6.28
CA ARG A 384 3.96 2.13 5.84
C ARG A 384 4.35 1.18 6.98
N VAL A 385 5.25 1.60 7.86
CA VAL A 385 5.62 0.80 9.05
C VAL A 385 4.41 0.62 9.96
N LEU A 386 3.69 1.71 10.25
CA LEU A 386 2.47 1.65 11.07
C LEU A 386 1.36 0.81 10.40
N ALA A 387 1.19 0.92 9.08
CA ALA A 387 0.26 0.09 8.33
C ALA A 387 0.61 -1.41 8.44
N SER A 388 1.91 -1.75 8.40
CA SER A 388 2.37 -3.13 8.56
C SER A 388 2.10 -3.67 9.96
N ILE A 389 2.27 -2.84 11.00
CA ILE A 389 1.93 -3.19 12.38
C ILE A 389 0.42 -3.41 12.52
N ALA A 390 -0.40 -2.50 12.01
CA ALA A 390 -1.86 -2.63 12.05
C ALA A 390 -2.35 -3.89 11.31
N ALA A 391 -1.77 -4.20 10.15
CA ALA A 391 -2.07 -5.43 9.40
C ALA A 391 -1.76 -6.70 10.22
N ALA A 392 -0.60 -6.73 10.89
CA ALA A 392 -0.22 -7.86 11.72
C ALA A 392 -1.15 -8.05 12.94
N ILE A 393 -1.62 -6.94 13.54
CA ILE A 393 -2.55 -6.98 14.68
C ILE A 393 -3.93 -7.44 14.23
N GLU A 394 -4.46 -6.89 13.14
CA GLU A 394 -5.75 -7.32 12.59
C GLU A 394 -5.73 -8.80 12.21
N ALA A 395 -4.70 -9.28 11.51
CA ALA A 395 -4.56 -10.69 11.15
C ALA A 395 -4.46 -11.63 12.37
N ARG A 396 -4.01 -11.11 13.53
CA ARG A 396 -3.99 -11.87 14.79
C ARG A 396 -5.35 -11.90 15.48
N LEU A 397 -6.12 -10.81 15.41
CA LEU A 397 -7.34 -10.61 16.19
C LEU A 397 -8.63 -10.99 15.45
N LEU A 398 -8.60 -10.96 14.12
CA LEU A 398 -9.74 -11.22 13.23
C LEU A 398 -9.32 -12.29 12.20
N PRO A 399 -9.51 -13.59 12.48
CA PRO A 399 -9.16 -14.67 11.56
C PRO A 399 -10.07 -14.74 10.33
#